data_AF-U3U1C7-F1
#
_entry.id   AF-U3U1C7-F1
#
_cell.length_a   1.000
_cell.length_b   1.000
_cell.length_c   1.000
_cell.angle_alpha   90.00
_cell.angle_beta   90.00
_cell.angle_gamma   90.00
#
_symmetry.space_group_name_H-M   'P 1'
#
loop_
_entity.id
_entity.type
_entity.pdbx_description
1 polymer ?
#
loop_
_entity_poly.entity_id
_entity_poly.type
_entity_poly.pdbx_seq_one_letter_code
_entity_poly.pdbx_strand_id
1 'polypeptide(L)'
;MYRVLKKDALMVSFYGWNRVDRFVNAWKAACFSIVGHLVFAKTYASKSAYVGYTHECAYILAKGRPPLPANPLPDVQDWKYSGNCHHPTEKPVTSLQPLIE
;
A
#
# COMPACT_ATOMS: atom_id res chain seq x y z
N MET A 1 9.71 9.26 -7.68
CA MET A 1 10.12 7.98 -7.04
C MET A 1 10.99 7.09 -7.93
N TYR A 2 10.56 6.70 -9.14
CA TYR A 2 11.33 5.74 -9.96
C TYR A 2 12.82 6.07 -10.13
N ARG A 3 13.15 7.35 -10.36
CA ARG A 3 14.54 7.82 -10.53
C ARG A 3 15.41 7.65 -9.28
N VAL A 4 14.84 7.75 -8.08
CA VAL A 4 15.59 7.71 -6.81
C VAL A 4 15.62 6.33 -6.17
N LEU A 5 14.71 5.43 -6.56
CA LEU A 5 14.71 4.06 -6.08
C LEU A 5 15.91 3.29 -6.64
N LYS A 6 16.56 2.45 -5.83
CA LYS A 6 17.63 1.55 -6.30
C LYS A 6 17.12 0.66 -7.44
N LYS A 7 18.04 0.15 -8.27
CA LYS A 7 17.70 -0.85 -9.30
C LYS A 7 17.22 -2.14 -8.61
N ASP A 8 16.27 -2.83 -9.25
CA ASP A 8 15.75 -4.12 -8.76
C ASP A 8 15.21 -4.04 -7.33
N ALA A 9 14.32 -3.07 -7.10
CA ALA A 9 13.77 -2.75 -5.78
C ALA A 9 12.24 -2.62 -5.80
N LEU A 10 11.64 -2.79 -4.62
CA LEU A 10 10.21 -2.67 -4.40
C LEU A 10 9.84 -1.30 -3.82
N MET A 11 8.59 -0.88 -4.05
CA MET A 11 7.98 0.31 -3.46
C MET A 11 6.53 -0.01 -3.12
N VAL A 12 6.12 0.30 -1.89
CA VAL A 12 4.72 0.25 -1.48
C VAL A 12 4.09 1.63 -1.69
N SER A 13 2.94 1.68 -2.36
CA SER A 13 2.18 2.91 -2.56
C SER A 13 0.74 2.73 -2.14
N PHE A 14 0.33 3.48 -1.12
CA PHE A 14 -1.08 3.72 -0.87
C PHE A 14 -1.66 4.63 -1.95
N TYR A 15 -2.95 4.46 -2.24
CA TYR A 15 -3.62 5.17 -3.33
C TYR A 15 -5.08 5.44 -2.98
N GLY A 16 -5.66 6.44 -3.65
CA GLY A 16 -7.10 6.66 -3.61
C GLY A 16 -7.81 5.67 -4.53
N TRP A 17 -8.58 4.75 -3.96
CA TRP A 17 -9.25 3.67 -4.73
C TRP A 17 -10.16 4.21 -5.85
N ASN A 18 -10.82 5.34 -5.62
CA ASN A 18 -11.71 6.00 -6.58
C ASN A 18 -10.98 6.70 -7.74
N ARG A 19 -9.64 6.78 -7.70
CA ARG A 19 -8.80 7.38 -8.74
C ARG A 19 -7.70 6.42 -9.17
N VAL A 20 -7.94 5.11 -9.04
CA VAL A 20 -6.96 4.07 -9.30
C VAL A 20 -6.38 4.14 -10.72
N ASP A 21 -7.20 4.53 -11.70
CA ASP A 21 -6.81 4.77 -13.09
C ASP A 21 -5.63 5.74 -13.20
N ARG A 22 -5.69 6.87 -12.49
CA ARG A 22 -4.63 7.90 -12.53
C ARG A 22 -3.32 7.38 -11.95
N PHE A 23 -3.39 6.65 -10.84
CA PHE A 23 -2.22 6.08 -10.20
C PHE A 23 -1.59 4.99 -11.05
N VAL A 24 -2.40 4.05 -11.55
CA VAL A 24 -1.92 2.94 -12.41
C VAL A 24 -1.28 3.50 -13.68
N ASN A 25 -1.89 4.48 -14.32
CA ASN A 25 -1.31 5.13 -15.50
C ASN A 25 0.02 5.82 -15.18
N ALA A 26 0.11 6.55 -14.06
CA ALA A 26 1.34 7.20 -13.65
C ALA A 26 2.47 6.20 -13.32
N TRP A 27 2.17 5.09 -12.64
CA TRP A 27 3.15 4.06 -12.32
C TRP A 27 3.67 3.37 -13.58
N LYS A 28 2.77 2.99 -14.49
CA LYS A 28 3.14 2.38 -15.78
C LYS A 28 3.98 3.32 -16.63
N ALA A 29 3.59 4.60 -16.74
CA ALA A 29 4.35 5.61 -17.47
C ALA A 29 5.74 5.85 -16.86
N ALA A 30 5.88 5.68 -15.53
CA ALA A 30 7.15 5.72 -14.84
C ALA A 30 7.94 4.39 -14.92
N CYS A 31 7.49 3.41 -15.70
CA CYS A 31 8.09 2.08 -15.88
C CYS A 31 8.11 1.19 -14.62
N PHE A 32 7.18 1.40 -13.69
CA PHE A 32 6.94 0.43 -12.61
C PHE A 32 6.06 -0.71 -13.08
N SER A 33 6.34 -1.92 -12.58
CA SER A 33 5.45 -3.07 -12.67
C SER A 33 4.65 -3.21 -11.38
N ILE A 34 3.35 -3.44 -11.47
CA ILE A 34 2.53 -3.79 -10.29
C ILE A 34 2.72 -5.29 -10.03
N VAL A 35 3.19 -5.64 -8.84
CA VAL A 35 3.59 -7.03 -8.49
C VAL A 35 2.87 -7.58 -7.27
N GLY A 36 2.05 -6.77 -6.60
CA GLY A 36 1.26 -7.22 -5.45
C GLY A 36 0.28 -6.15 -5.00
N HIS A 37 -0.65 -6.55 -4.16
CA HIS A 37 -1.65 -5.69 -3.54
C HIS A 37 -1.75 -6.06 -2.07
N LEU A 38 -1.89 -5.05 -1.21
CA LEU A 38 -2.03 -5.20 0.23
C LEU A 38 -3.33 -4.57 0.66
N VAL A 39 -4.09 -5.28 1.48
CA VAL A 39 -5.33 -4.85 2.10
C VAL A 39 -5.11 -4.81 3.60
N PHE A 40 -5.35 -3.64 4.19
CA PHE A 40 -5.27 -3.42 5.62
C PHE A 40 -6.68 -3.31 6.18
N ALA A 41 -7.16 -4.39 6.80
CA ALA A 41 -8.49 -4.50 7.36
C ALA A 41 -8.59 -3.71 8.67
N LYS A 42 -9.51 -2.75 8.71
CA LYS A 42 -9.86 -1.98 9.90
C LYS A 42 -10.96 -2.69 10.66
N THR A 43 -10.89 -2.64 11.98
CA THR A 43 -11.94 -3.13 12.87
C THR A 43 -13.18 -2.23 12.92
N TYR A 44 -13.16 -1.09 12.21
CA TYR A 44 -14.24 -0.11 12.16
C TYR A 44 -14.42 0.44 10.74
N ALA A 45 -15.64 0.91 10.43
CA ALA A 45 -15.93 1.59 9.18
C ALA A 45 -15.54 3.08 9.31
N SER A 46 -14.55 3.53 8.54
CA SER A 46 -14.12 4.94 8.57
C SER A 46 -15.10 5.88 7.88
N LYS A 47 -15.91 5.34 6.97
CA LYS A 47 -16.99 6.02 6.27
C LYS A 47 -17.94 4.95 5.74
N SER A 48 -19.21 5.31 5.60
CA SER A 48 -20.20 4.46 4.92
C SER A 48 -20.84 5.25 3.80
N ALA A 49 -21.00 4.61 2.65
CA ALA A 49 -21.81 5.10 1.54
C ALA A 49 -22.56 3.89 0.94
N TYR A 50 -22.17 3.44 -0.25
CA TYR A 50 -22.68 2.19 -0.82
C TYR A 50 -22.27 0.95 -0.02
N VAL A 51 -21.12 1.00 0.66
CA VAL A 51 -20.63 -0.03 1.58
C VAL A 51 -19.99 0.63 2.80
N GLY A 52 -19.81 -0.14 3.88
CA GLY A 52 -18.95 0.26 5.00
C GLY A 52 -17.49 0.11 4.61
N TYR A 53 -16.77 1.22 4.50
CA TYR A 53 -15.35 1.20 4.13
C TYR A 53 -14.51 0.84 5.36
N THR A 54 -14.15 -0.44 5.44
CA THR A 54 -13.41 -1.04 6.55
C THR A 54 -11.99 -1.46 6.14
N HIS A 55 -11.44 -0.91 5.07
CA HIS A 55 -10.08 -1.24 4.67
C HIS A 55 -9.33 -0.05 4.06
N GLU A 56 -8.01 -0.14 4.13
CA GLU A 56 -7.09 0.64 3.31
C GLU A 56 -6.30 -0.28 2.38
N CYS A 57 -5.92 0.20 1.21
CA CYS A 57 -5.16 -0.62 0.26
C CYS A 57 -3.89 0.07 -0.20
N ALA A 58 -2.88 -0.74 -0.51
CA ALA A 58 -1.65 -0.33 -1.16
C ALA A 58 -1.29 -1.28 -2.30
N TYR A 59 -0.61 -0.75 -3.32
CA TYR A 59 0.04 -1.58 -4.32
C TYR A 59 1.52 -1.76 -4.00
N ILE A 60 2.04 -2.94 -4.32
CA ILE A 60 3.48 -3.21 -4.36
C ILE A 60 3.93 -3.02 -5.81
N LEU A 61 4.88 -2.13 -6.01
CA LEU A 61 5.46 -1.79 -7.30
C LEU A 61 6.91 -2.27 -7.36
N ALA A 62 7.31 -2.83 -8.50
CA ALA A 62 8.68 -3.23 -8.78
C ALA A 62 9.33 -2.29 -9.79
N LYS A 63 10.57 -1.88 -9.50
CA LYS A 63 11.50 -1.33 -10.48
C LYS A 63 12.45 -2.44 -10.91
N GLY A 64 12.44 -2.80 -12.18
CA GLY A 64 13.25 -3.92 -12.68
C GLY A 64 12.70 -5.27 -12.22
N ARG A 65 13.58 -6.17 -11.79
CA ARG A 65 13.25 -7.54 -11.34
C ARG A 65 13.82 -7.79 -9.94
N PRO A 66 13.22 -7.20 -8.88
CA PRO A 66 13.63 -7.49 -7.51
C PRO A 66 13.50 -8.99 -7.19
N PRO A 67 14.36 -9.53 -6.31
CA PRO A 67 14.20 -10.90 -5.83
C PRO A 67 12.88 -11.07 -5.07
N LEU A 68 12.32 -12.27 -5.12
CA LEU A 68 11.13 -12.60 -4.33
C LEU A 68 11.51 -12.64 -2.84
N PRO A 69 10.62 -12.16 -1.95
CA PRO A 69 10.84 -12.29 -0.52
C PRO A 69 10.88 -13.77 -0.12
N ALA A 70 11.81 -14.15 0.75
CA ALA A 70 11.91 -15.50 1.27
C ALA A 70 10.66 -15.90 2.06
N ASN A 71 10.08 -14.94 2.78
CA ASN A 71 8.84 -15.08 3.53
C ASN A 71 7.84 -14.02 3.02
N PRO A 72 6.98 -14.35 2.05
CA PRO A 72 5.98 -13.40 1.58
C PRO A 72 4.98 -13.10 2.69
N LEU A 73 4.65 -11.82 2.87
CA LEU A 73 3.61 -11.40 3.78
C LEU A 73 2.24 -11.81 3.25
N PRO A 74 1.28 -12.13 4.14
CA PRO A 74 -0.12 -12.15 3.77
C PRO A 74 -0.52 -10.82 3.15
N ASP A 75 -1.29 -10.89 2.05
CA ASP A 75 -1.78 -9.72 1.35
C ASP A 75 -2.88 -8.99 2.14
N VAL A 76 -3.58 -9.70 3.02
CA VAL A 76 -4.52 -9.11 3.99
C VAL A 76 -3.87 -9.01 5.37
N GLN A 77 -3.81 -7.81 5.92
CA GLN A 77 -3.21 -7.50 7.22
C GLN A 77 -4.20 -6.76 8.11
N ASP A 78 -4.06 -6.91 9.43
CA ASP A 78 -4.86 -6.16 10.39
C ASP A 78 -4.36 -4.73 10.56
N TRP A 79 -5.30 -3.78 10.65
CA TRP A 79 -5.03 -2.38 10.89
C TRP A 79 -5.37 -2.00 12.33
N LYS A 80 -4.34 -1.87 13.18
CA LYS A 80 -4.51 -1.42 14.56
C LYS A 80 -4.54 0.09 14.62
N TYR A 81 -5.73 0.66 14.80
CA TYR A 81 -5.90 2.10 14.94
C TYR A 81 -5.27 2.62 16.23
N SER A 82 -4.32 3.55 16.11
CA SER A 82 -3.62 4.17 17.24
C SER A 82 -4.19 5.54 17.62
N GLY A 83 -5.27 6.01 16.99
CA GLY A 83 -5.93 7.27 17.36
C GLY A 83 -5.67 8.47 16.46
N ASN A 84 -4.87 8.34 15.38
CA ASN A 84 -4.53 9.43 14.45
C ASN A 84 -4.16 10.74 15.18
N CYS A 85 -3.27 10.65 16.17
CA CYS A 85 -2.92 11.75 17.07
C CYS A 85 -2.28 12.94 16.34
N HIS A 86 -1.64 12.71 15.19
CA HIS A 86 -0.87 13.72 14.48
C HIS A 86 -1.49 14.14 13.14
N HIS A 87 -2.16 13.23 12.44
CA HIS A 87 -2.82 13.53 11.17
C HIS A 87 -4.02 12.60 10.89
N PRO A 88 -5.13 13.08 10.29
CA PRO A 88 -6.32 12.26 10.02
C PRO A 88 -6.11 11.03 9.13
N THR A 89 -4.99 10.95 8.39
CA THR A 89 -4.64 9.82 7.51
C THR A 89 -3.34 9.13 7.93
N GLU A 90 -2.99 9.24 9.20
CA GLU A 90 -1.83 8.57 9.78
C GLU A 90 -1.96 7.04 9.62
N LYS A 91 -0.84 6.41 9.31
CA LYS A 91 -0.74 4.96 9.18
C LYS A 91 0.02 4.45 10.39
N PRO A 92 -0.54 3.50 11.16
CA PRO A 92 0.10 3.03 12.36
C PRO A 92 1.41 2.35 12.00
N VAL A 93 2.49 2.73 12.70
CA VAL A 93 3.84 2.17 12.48
C VAL A 93 3.83 0.66 12.57
N THR A 94 3.05 0.10 13.49
CA THR A 94 2.90 -1.36 13.69
C THR A 94 2.35 -2.09 12.47
N SER A 95 1.54 -1.45 11.62
CA SER A 95 1.07 -2.04 10.36
C SER A 95 2.03 -1.82 9.19
N LEU A 96 2.96 -0.87 9.29
CA LEU A 96 3.95 -0.59 8.24
C LEU A 96 5.28 -1.31 8.47
N GLN A 97 5.64 -1.58 9.72
CA GLN A 97 6.89 -2.24 10.11
C GLN A 97 7.11 -3.58 9.38
N PRO A 98 6.10 -4.48 9.27
CA PRO A 98 6.28 -5.75 8.55
C PRO A 98 6.61 -5.57 7.07
N LEU A 99 6.31 -4.41 6.46
CA LEU A 99 6.55 -4.16 5.04
C LEU A 99 8.01 -3.84 4.71
N ILE A 100 8.82 -3.53 5.73
CA ILE A 100 10.20 -3.03 5.58
C ILE A 100 11.23 -4.08 6.05
N GLU A 101 10.84 -4.91 7.02
CA GLU A 101 11.67 -5.99 7.61
C GLU A 101 11.73 -7.23 6.71
#